data_AF-A0A845WJL9-F1
#
_entry.id   AF-A0A845WJL9-F1
#
_cell.length_a   1.000
_cell.length_b   1.000
_cell.length_c   1.000
_cell.angle_alpha   90.00
_cell.angle_beta   90.00
_cell.angle_gamma   90.00
#
_symmetry.space_group_name_H-M   'P 1'
#
loop_
_entity.id
_entity.type
_entity.pdbx_description
1 polymer ?
#
loop_
_entity_poly.entity_id
_entity_poly.type
_entity_poly.pdbx_seq_one_letter_code
_entity_poly.pdbx_strand_id
1 'polypeptide(L)' 'MPEVFDQCYQKARIKAAQETGIKLSTFPSQCSFDQEEVLEAGFFPEVLNRESGIGNRE' A
#
# COMPACT_ATOMS: atom_id res chain seq x y z
N MET A 1 11.29 7.01 -11.79
CA MET A 1 12.33 5.97 -11.67
C MET A 1 11.78 4.84 -10.80
N PRO A 2 11.22 3.78 -11.39
CA PRO A 2 10.50 2.72 -10.69
C PRO A 2 11.38 1.91 -9.72
N GLU A 3 12.69 1.81 -9.98
CA GLU A 3 13.66 1.11 -9.14
C GLU A 3 13.75 1.69 -7.71
N VAL A 4 13.56 3.00 -7.57
CA VAL A 4 13.59 3.68 -6.26
C VAL A 4 12.35 3.33 -5.44
N PHE A 5 11.20 3.19 -6.10
CA PHE A 5 9.94 2.85 -5.43
C PHE A 5 9.95 1.43 -4.88
N ASP A 6 10.37 0.44 -5.67
CA ASP A 6 10.46 -0.95 -5.21
C ASP A 6 11.40 -1.07 -3.99
N GLN A 7 12.58 -0.44 -4.05
CA GLN A 7 13.52 -0.42 -2.92
C GLN A 7 12.93 0.22 -1.65
N CYS A 8 12.24 1.35 -1.80
CA CYS A 8 11.55 2.01 -0.69
C CYS A 8 10.44 1.12 -0.11
N TYR A 9 9.67 0.46 -0.97
CA TYR A 9 8.60 -0.45 -0.57
C TYR A 9 9.14 -1.65 0.21
N GLN A 10 10.21 -2.30 -0.29
CA GLN A 10 10.84 -3.41 0.44
C GLN A 10 11.34 -2.98 1.83
N LYS A 11 11.96 -1.81 1.94
CA LYS A 11 12.41 -1.26 3.23
C LYS A 11 11.23 -0.99 4.17
N ALA A 12 10.15 -0.42 3.66
CA ALA A 12 8.93 -0.17 4.43
C ALA A 12 8.34 -1.47 5.00
N ARG A 13 8.27 -2.54 4.19
CA ARG A 13 7.82 -3.87 4.65
C ARG A 13 8.67 -4.43 5.78
N ILE A 14 10.00 -4.34 5.64
CA ILE A 14 10.94 -4.82 6.67
C ILE A 14 10.73 -4.04 7.98
N LYS A 15 10.64 -2.72 7.88
CA LYS A 15 10.44 -1.86 9.04
C LYS A 15 9.09 -2.13 9.72
N ALA A 16 8.01 -2.23 8.95
CA ALA A 16 6.68 -2.58 9.46
C ALA A 16 6.69 -3.96 10.14
N ALA A 17 7.33 -4.97 9.55
CA ALA A 17 7.49 -6.28 10.17
C ALA A 17 8.26 -6.22 11.51
N GLN A 18 9.32 -5.41 11.57
CA GLN A 18 10.10 -5.20 12.80
C GLN A 18 9.31 -4.46 13.89
N GLU A 19 8.56 -3.42 13.53
CA GLU A 19 7.80 -2.58 14.46
C GLU A 19 6.54 -3.29 14.98
N THR A 20 5.87 -4.07 14.12
CA THR A 20 4.61 -4.77 14.47
C THR A 20 4.84 -6.19 15.00
N GLY A 21 6.03 -6.77 14.79
CA GLY A 21 6.31 -8.18 15.06
C GLY A 21 5.60 -9.17 14.11
N ILE A 22 4.92 -8.67 13.07
CA ILE A 22 4.29 -9.50 12.04
C ILE A 22 5.38 -10.04 11.10
N LYS A 23 5.26 -11.30 10.67
CA LYS A 23 6.22 -11.90 9.73
C LYS A 23 6.23 -11.13 8.40
N LEU A 24 7.43 -10.92 7.85
CA LEU A 24 7.60 -10.25 6.55
C LEU A 24 6.78 -10.92 5.42
N SER A 25 6.60 -12.25 5.49
CA SER A 25 5.79 -13.03 4.55
C SER A 25 4.30 -12.65 4.54
N THR A 26 3.79 -12.01 5.59
CA THR A 26 2.42 -11.51 5.64
C THR A 26 2.25 -10.23 4.82
N PHE A 27 3.34 -9.47 4.63
CA PHE A 27 3.33 -8.29 3.78
C PHE A 27 3.53 -8.71 2.32
N PRO A 28 2.77 -8.16 1.35
CA PRO A 28 2.91 -8.52 -0.06
C PRO A 28 4.28 -8.09 -0.61
N SER A 29 4.91 -8.93 -1.42
CA SER A 29 6.26 -8.69 -1.95
C SER A 29 6.35 -7.62 -3.03
N GLN A 30 5.22 -7.29 -3.64
CA GLN A 30 5.07 -6.23 -4.61
C GLN A 30 3.90 -5.35 -4.15
N CYS A 31 4.01 -4.05 -4.37
CA CYS A 31 2.91 -3.14 -4.09
C CYS A 31 1.84 -3.33 -5.17
N SER A 32 0.59 -3.52 -4.75
CA SER A 32 -0.55 -3.61 -5.68
C SER A 32 -1.15 -2.26 -6.06
N PHE A 33 -0.56 -1.17 -5.57
CA PHE A 33 -1.05 0.20 -5.76
C PHE A 33 -0.06 1.00 -6.60
N ASP A 34 -0.59 2.02 -7.28
CA ASP A 34 0.26 2.91 -8.07
C ASP A 34 1.11 3.80 -7.16
N GLN A 35 2.29 4.19 -7.66
CA GLN A 35 3.22 5.02 -6.88
C GLN A 35 2.57 6.35 -6.46
N GLU A 36 1.72 6.91 -7.31
CA GLU A 36 1.00 8.16 -7.08
C GLU A 36 0.02 8.03 -5.91
N GLU A 37 -0.70 6.92 -5.85
CA GLU A 37 -1.61 6.58 -4.75
C GLU A 37 -0.85 6.40 -3.44
N VAL A 38 0.26 5.65 -3.45
CA VAL A 38 1.07 5.39 -2.24
C VAL A 38 1.75 6.65 -1.69
N LEU A 39 2.02 7.64 -2.55
CA LEU A 39 2.56 8.94 -2.16
C LEU A 39 1.49 9.91 -1.66
N GLU A 40 0.21 9.62 -1.88
CA GLU A 40 -0.88 10.45 -1.39
C GLU A 40 -1.06 10.22 0.12
N ALA A 41 -0.88 11.28 0.92
CA ALA A 41 -0.90 11.20 2.38
C ALA A 41 -2.28 10.78 2.96
N GLY A 42 -3.35 10.87 2.16
CA GLY A 42 -4.71 10.44 2.51
C GLY A 42 -5.06 9.03 2.02
N PHE A 43 -4.16 8.35 1.31
CA PHE A 43 -4.46 7.10 0.68
C PHE A 43 -4.61 5.97 1.70
N PHE A 44 -5.84 5.49 1.84
CA PHE A 44 -6.18 4.35 2.70
C PHE A 44 -6.83 3.25 1.85
N PRO A 45 -6.19 2.08 1.71
CA PRO A 45 -6.73 0.98 0.92
C PRO A 45 -8.03 0.37 1.47
N GLU A 46 -8.39 0.68 2.72
CA GLU A 46 -9.70 0.34 3.28
C GLU A 46 -10.86 1.07 2.59
N VAL A 47 -10.61 2.25 2.01
CA VAL A 47 -11.62 3.00 1.25
C VAL A 47 -11.90 2.31 -0.08
N LEU A 48 -10.86 1.77 -0.74
CA LEU A 48 -10.95 1.01 -2.01
C LEU A 48 -11.80 -0.28 -1.89
N ASN A 49 -11.75 -0.98 -0.75
CA ASN A 49 -12.60 -2.16 -0.51
C ASN A 49 -14.08 -1.81 -0.27
N ARG A 50 -14.42 -0.52 -0.07
CA ARG A 50 -15.80 -0.06 0.13
C ARG A 50 -16.43 0.50 -1.15
N GLU A 51 -15.64 0.84 -2.15
CA GLU A 51 -16.09 1.46 -3.40
C GLU A 51 -16.34 0.47 -4.56
N SER A 52 -16.78 -0.75 -4.24
CA SER A 52 -17.72 -1.47 -5.12
C SER A 52 -19.16 -0.94 -4.99
N GLY A 53 -19.36 0.28 -4.48
CA GLY A 53 -20.69 0.77 -4.06
C GLY A 53 -20.95 2.27 -4.13
N ILE A 54 -20.16 3.10 -4.83
CA ILE A 54 -20.63 4.45 -5.19
C ILE A 54 -21.25 4.37 -6.59
N GLY A 55 -22.47 3.83 -6.60
CA GLY A 55 -23.39 4.06 -7.70
C GLY A 55 -23.66 5.55 -7.83
N ASN A 56 -23.60 6.04 -9.06
CA ASN A 56 -24.10 7.33 -9.51
C ASN A 56 -25.36 7.77 -8.75
N ARG A 57 -25.28 8.86 -7.98
CA ARG A 57 -26.35 9.80 -7.61
C ARG A 57 -25.62 11.07 -7.13
N GLU A 58 -25.81 12.27 -7.64
CA GLU A 58 -26.71 12.89 -8.62
C GLU A 58 -26.17 14.31 -8.88
#